data_AF-A0A914ILH5-F1
#
_entry.id   AF-A0A914ILH5-F1
#
_cell.length_a   1.000
_cell.length_b   1.000
_cell.length_c   1.000
_cell.angle_alpha   90.00
_cell.angle_beta   90.00
_cell.angle_gamma   90.00
#
_symmetry.space_group_name_H-M   'P 1'
#
loop_
_entity.id
_entity.type
_entity.pdbx_description
1 polymer ?
#
loop_
_entity_poly.entity_id
_entity_poly.type
_entity_poly.pdbx_seq_one_letter_code
_entity_poly.pdbx_strand_id
1 'polypeptide(L)'
;MSRHNSDGDNFDRPMRLHAEISLKRSMNSASSSKNLAAPRPLRRCRSASPALPRPPLLTSEQQNLIKKSWQRVPKSSIGKTIYQRMVAKCPEAKKLFMVDNSTISRHERYFADLIQSAVDNLTDMERALQPWLEMIGKGHAGFAIRAKHWDAFGEALVSAISDWIGPGKLHRETVKAWMILSSFFSDQLGAASQKSNGDAVNAICTPRIQLLTLVSTGPSQN
;
A
#
# COMPACT_ATOMS: atom_id res chain seq x y z
N MET A 1 35.65 -51.80 -0.02
CA MET A 1 35.15 -52.93 0.81
C MET A 1 34.50 -52.28 2.02
N SER A 2 33.21 -52.36 2.33
CA SER A 2 32.07 -53.22 1.96
C SER A 2 30.81 -52.33 2.05
N ARG A 3 29.80 -52.37 1.14
CA ARG A 3 28.68 -53.34 1.06
C ARG A 3 28.05 -53.57 2.45
N HIS A 4 26.75 -53.41 2.68
CA HIS A 4 25.58 -53.82 1.88
C HIS A 4 24.28 -53.25 2.48
N ASN A 5 23.27 -53.08 1.60
CA ASN A 5 21.84 -53.41 1.67
C ASN A 5 21.04 -53.25 2.98
N SER A 6 19.70 -53.19 2.99
CA SER A 6 18.57 -52.94 2.10
C SER A 6 17.35 -53.42 2.93
N ASP A 7 16.15 -53.21 2.41
CA ASP A 7 14.90 -53.89 2.75
C ASP A 7 14.17 -53.27 3.96
N GLY A 8 12.88 -52.95 3.89
CA GLY A 8 11.84 -53.50 3.02
C GLY A 8 10.71 -54.02 3.91
N ASP A 9 9.48 -53.91 3.41
CA ASP A 9 8.24 -54.55 3.89
C ASP A 9 7.43 -53.89 5.03
N ASN A 10 6.55 -52.99 4.58
CA ASN A 10 5.10 -53.25 4.44
C ASN A 10 4.51 -54.37 5.33
N PHE A 11 3.69 -54.00 6.31
CA PHE A 11 2.68 -54.88 6.88
C PHE A 11 1.30 -54.20 6.89
N ASP A 12 0.34 -54.99 6.42
CA ASP A 12 -1.05 -54.72 6.12
C ASP A 12 -1.93 -54.33 7.35
N ARG A 13 -2.68 -53.22 7.19
CA ARG A 13 -4.16 -53.12 7.37
C ARG A 13 -4.80 -52.95 8.78
N PRO A 14 -6.12 -52.60 8.89
CA PRO A 14 -6.55 -51.29 9.41
C PRO A 14 -7.54 -51.35 10.60
N MET A 15 -7.67 -50.25 11.34
CA MET A 15 -8.79 -50.04 12.28
C MET A 15 -9.77 -49.00 11.75
N ARG A 16 -10.94 -49.49 11.32
CA ARG A 16 -12.17 -48.72 11.10
C ARG A 16 -12.72 -48.25 12.44
N LEU A 17 -13.15 -46.99 12.53
CA LEU A 17 -14.30 -46.63 13.36
C LEU A 17 -15.23 -45.73 12.55
N HIS A 18 -16.46 -46.20 12.40
CA HIS A 18 -17.59 -45.57 11.75
C HIS A 18 -18.20 -44.49 12.64
N ALA A 19 -18.65 -43.39 12.04
CA ALA A 19 -19.71 -42.56 12.59
C ALA A 19 -20.69 -42.25 11.45
N GLU A 20 -21.78 -43.01 11.38
CA GLU A 20 -22.93 -42.67 10.54
C GLU A 20 -23.82 -41.66 11.27
N ILE A 21 -24.19 -40.58 10.59
CA ILE A 21 -25.31 -39.72 10.98
C ILE A 21 -26.39 -39.89 9.92
N SER A 22 -27.41 -40.67 10.30
CA SER A 22 -28.65 -40.87 9.57
C SER A 22 -29.59 -39.69 9.87
N LEU A 23 -29.96 -38.91 8.85
CA LEU A 23 -31.08 -37.98 8.95
C LEU A 23 -32.20 -38.43 8.01
N LYS A 24 -33.24 -39.02 8.61
CA LYS A 24 -34.47 -39.41 7.94
C LYS A 24 -35.28 -38.17 7.57
N ARG A 25 -35.64 -38.11 6.29
CA ARG A 25 -36.61 -37.21 5.69
C ARG A 25 -38.01 -37.69 6.06
N SER A 26 -38.83 -36.85 6.69
CA SER A 26 -40.27 -37.08 6.85
C SER A 26 -41.02 -35.83 6.40
N MET A 27 -41.91 -36.02 5.44
CA MET A 27 -42.77 -35.00 4.85
C MET A 27 -44.17 -35.10 5.46
N ASN A 28 -44.70 -33.97 5.90
CA ASN A 28 -46.10 -33.63 6.14
C ASN A 28 -46.12 -32.08 6.21
N SER A 29 -47.11 -31.30 5.78
CA SER A 29 -48.30 -31.40 4.94
C SER A 29 -48.76 -29.93 4.71
N ALA A 30 -49.79 -29.74 3.88
CA ALA A 30 -50.68 -28.57 3.81
C ALA A 30 -50.29 -27.31 2.99
N SER A 31 -51.04 -27.18 1.89
CA SER A 31 -51.67 -26.00 1.27
C SER A 31 -51.07 -24.59 1.42
N SER A 32 -50.86 -23.94 0.27
CA SER A 32 -51.64 -22.75 -0.15
C SER A 32 -51.01 -22.18 -1.42
N SER A 33 -51.62 -22.47 -2.58
CA SER A 33 -51.25 -21.86 -3.85
C SER A 33 -51.65 -20.39 -3.84
N LYS A 34 -50.74 -19.51 -3.41
CA LYS A 34 -50.84 -18.07 -3.66
C LYS A 34 -49.97 -17.73 -4.86
N ASN A 35 -50.64 -17.42 -5.98
CA ASN A 35 -50.05 -16.82 -7.17
C ASN A 35 -49.22 -15.58 -6.78
N LEU A 36 -47.89 -15.70 -6.80
CA LEU A 36 -46.99 -14.55 -6.78
C LEU A 36 -46.48 -14.37 -8.21
N ALA A 37 -47.04 -13.35 -8.87
CA ALA A 37 -46.58 -12.93 -10.19
C ALA A 37 -45.07 -12.63 -10.16
N ALA A 38 -44.36 -13.06 -11.20
CA ALA A 38 -42.93 -12.84 -11.34
C ALA A 38 -42.58 -11.34 -11.18
N PRO A 39 -41.52 -10.99 -10.43
CA PRO A 39 -41.12 -9.60 -10.25
C PRO A 39 -40.77 -9.00 -11.62
N ARG A 40 -41.42 -7.89 -11.96
CA ARG A 40 -41.11 -7.14 -13.18
C ARG A 40 -39.63 -6.75 -13.17
N PRO A 41 -38.89 -6.92 -14.28
CA PRO A 41 -37.51 -6.49 -14.33
C PRO A 41 -37.48 -4.98 -14.08
N LEU A 42 -36.80 -4.57 -13.00
CA LEU A 42 -36.53 -3.17 -12.71
C LEU A 42 -35.91 -2.57 -13.97
N ARG A 43 -36.56 -1.54 -14.53
CA ARG A 43 -35.99 -0.78 -15.65
C ARG A 43 -34.62 -0.29 -15.20
N ARG A 44 -33.56 -0.86 -15.78
CA ARG A 44 -32.19 -0.47 -15.54
C ARG A 44 -32.09 1.02 -15.81
N CYS A 45 -31.94 1.83 -14.76
CA CYS A 45 -31.72 3.26 -14.89
C CYS A 45 -30.51 3.47 -15.81
N ARG A 46 -30.74 3.98 -17.01
CA ARG A 46 -29.72 4.32 -18.03
C ARG A 46 -28.89 5.55 -17.65
N SER A 47 -29.01 6.05 -16.42
CA SER A 47 -28.37 7.27 -15.94
C SER A 47 -27.00 7.06 -15.28
N ALA A 48 -26.50 5.82 -15.19
CA ALA A 48 -25.10 5.59 -14.86
C ALA A 48 -24.24 5.86 -16.10
N SER A 49 -24.05 7.13 -16.44
CA SER A 49 -22.98 7.54 -17.35
C SER A 49 -21.66 6.95 -16.83
N PRO A 50 -20.81 6.35 -17.69
CA PRO A 50 -19.52 5.83 -17.27
C PRO A 50 -18.77 6.94 -16.52
N ALA A 51 -18.29 6.62 -15.31
CA ALA A 51 -17.45 7.55 -14.56
C ALA A 51 -16.27 7.94 -15.46
N LEU A 52 -16.02 9.25 -15.59
CA LEU A 52 -14.87 9.73 -16.35
C LEU A 52 -13.59 9.08 -15.80
N PRO A 53 -12.59 8.80 -16.65
CA PRO A 53 -11.30 8.29 -16.19
C PRO A 53 -10.75 9.19 -15.10
N ARG A 54 -10.36 8.59 -13.96
CA ARG A 54 -9.74 9.34 -12.86
C ARG A 54 -8.51 10.06 -13.41
N PRO A 55 -8.31 11.37 -13.13
CA PRO A 55 -7.10 12.06 -13.54
C PRO A 55 -5.87 11.37 -12.92
N PRO A 56 -4.72 11.37 -13.61
CA PRO A 56 -3.51 10.77 -13.07
C PRO A 56 -3.05 11.48 -11.80
N LEU A 57 -2.44 10.74 -10.87
CA LEU A 57 -1.90 11.29 -9.61
C LEU A 57 -0.96 12.48 -9.82
N LEU A 58 -0.12 12.42 -10.86
CA LEU A 58 0.86 13.44 -11.21
C LEU A 58 0.65 13.89 -12.66
N THR A 59 0.64 15.19 -12.89
CA THR A 59 0.60 15.76 -14.26
C THR A 59 1.89 15.44 -15.01
N SER A 60 1.87 15.45 -16.34
CA SER A 60 3.08 15.23 -17.15
C SER A 60 4.21 16.21 -16.81
N GLU A 61 3.88 17.45 -16.45
CA GLU A 61 4.85 18.43 -15.98
C GLU A 61 5.48 18.01 -14.64
N GLN A 62 4.67 17.62 -13.65
CA GLN A 62 5.15 17.13 -12.36
C GLN A 62 6.02 15.88 -12.51
N GLN A 63 5.64 14.95 -13.39
CA GLN A 63 6.45 13.77 -13.70
C GLN A 63 7.82 14.17 -14.26
N ASN A 64 7.87 15.15 -15.16
CA ASN A 64 9.14 15.67 -15.70
C ASN A 64 10.00 16.34 -14.63
N LEU A 65 9.39 17.10 -13.71
CA LEU A 65 10.10 17.71 -12.58
C LEU A 65 10.70 16.65 -11.66
N ILE A 66 9.94 15.61 -11.33
CA ILE A 66 10.42 14.47 -10.53
C ILE A 66 11.58 13.78 -11.23
N LYS A 67 11.45 13.42 -12.52
CA LYS A 67 12.52 12.76 -13.28
C LYS A 67 13.81 13.60 -13.29
N LYS A 68 13.71 14.89 -13.63
CA LYS A 68 14.87 15.79 -13.72
C LYS A 68 15.56 16.00 -12.37
N SER A 69 14.78 16.24 -11.31
CA SER A 69 15.34 16.43 -9.96
C SER A 69 15.93 15.14 -9.41
N TRP A 70 15.28 13.99 -9.64
CA TRP A 70 15.79 12.69 -9.23
C TRP A 70 17.17 12.40 -9.82
N GLN A 71 17.47 12.78 -11.06
CA GLN A 71 18.81 12.58 -11.64
C GLN A 71 19.95 13.22 -10.83
N ARG A 72 19.66 14.25 -10.04
CA ARG A 72 20.66 14.96 -9.22
C ARG A 72 20.86 14.33 -7.84
N VAL A 73 19.94 13.47 -7.40
CA VAL A 73 19.95 12.87 -6.07
C VAL A 73 20.89 11.66 -6.03
N PRO A 74 21.84 11.57 -5.07
CA PRO A 74 22.75 10.43 -4.94
C PRO A 74 22.01 9.19 -4.42
N LYS A 75 21.91 8.16 -5.27
CA LYS A 75 21.16 6.92 -4.97
C LYS A 75 21.76 6.12 -3.82
N SER A 76 23.08 6.15 -3.68
CA SER A 76 23.81 5.40 -2.66
C SER A 76 23.61 5.93 -1.23
N SER A 77 23.25 7.21 -1.07
CA SER A 77 23.14 7.85 0.25
C SER A 77 21.75 8.37 0.59
N ILE A 78 20.84 8.52 -0.38
CA ILE A 78 19.51 9.09 -0.14
C ILE A 78 18.71 8.29 0.90
N GLY A 79 18.79 6.97 0.88
CA GLY A 79 18.13 6.10 1.85
C GLY A 79 18.55 6.38 3.30
N LYS A 80 19.85 6.54 3.52
CA LYS A 80 20.43 6.91 4.82
C LYS A 80 19.96 8.29 5.27
N THR A 81 19.96 9.27 4.37
CA THR A 81 19.46 10.63 4.68
C THR A 81 17.98 10.61 5.09
N ILE A 82 17.15 9.83 4.40
CA ILE A 82 15.73 9.65 4.74
C ILE A 82 15.59 9.02 6.13
N TYR A 83 16.30 7.92 6.40
CA TYR A 83 16.27 7.27 7.71
C TYR A 83 16.65 8.25 8.83
N GLN A 84 17.75 8.97 8.68
CA GLN A 84 18.24 9.94 9.67
C GLN A 84 17.22 11.05 9.95
N ARG A 85 16.60 11.62 8.91
CA ARG A 85 15.58 12.67 9.07
C ARG A 85 14.30 12.14 9.71
N MET A 86 13.88 10.93 9.35
CA MET A 86 12.70 10.29 9.91
C MET A 86 12.87 10.04 11.42
N VAL A 87 14.00 9.48 11.86
CA VAL A 87 14.25 9.23 13.29
C VAL A 87 14.58 10.49 14.08
N ALA A 88 15.13 11.54 13.44
CA ALA A 88 15.28 12.84 14.08
C ALA A 88 13.90 13.47 14.38
N LYS A 89 12.94 13.29 13.46
CA LYS A 89 11.58 13.83 13.60
C LYS A 89 10.67 12.99 14.49
N CYS A 90 10.88 11.68 14.52
CA CYS A 90 10.11 10.72 15.29
C CYS A 90 11.08 9.77 16.01
N PRO A 91 11.71 10.19 17.13
CA PRO A 91 12.74 9.41 17.83
C PRO A 91 12.27 8.03 18.28
N GLU A 92 10.98 7.89 18.58
CA GLU A 92 10.35 6.61 18.93
C GLU A 92 10.39 5.60 17.77
N ALA A 93 10.45 6.05 16.51
CA ALA A 93 10.55 5.18 15.34
C ALA A 93 11.85 4.37 15.37
N LYS A 94 12.91 4.89 15.98
CA LYS A 94 14.20 4.18 16.10
C LYS A 94 14.07 2.80 16.75
N LYS A 95 13.15 2.65 17.72
CA LYS A 95 12.89 1.37 18.39
C LYS A 95 12.23 0.33 17.48
N LEU A 96 11.52 0.77 16.43
CA LEU A 96 10.82 -0.10 15.49
C LEU A 96 11.78 -0.78 14.50
N PHE A 97 12.92 -0.16 14.19
CA PHE A 97 13.93 -0.73 13.28
C PHE A 97 14.78 -1.83 13.90
N MET A 98 14.51 -2.18 15.16
CA MET A 98 15.34 -3.06 16.00
C MET A 98 16.76 -2.47 16.13
N VAL A 99 17.53 -2.83 17.17
CA VAL A 99 18.87 -2.25 17.40
C VAL A 99 19.93 -2.94 16.54
N ASP A 100 19.57 -3.28 15.30
CA ASP A 100 20.46 -3.98 14.38
C ASP A 100 20.75 -3.13 13.14
N ASN A 101 22.04 -2.85 12.93
CA ASN A 101 22.54 -2.08 11.79
C ASN A 101 22.20 -2.75 10.46
N SER A 102 22.05 -4.08 10.41
CA SER A 102 21.69 -4.79 9.18
C SER A 102 20.25 -4.46 8.75
N THR A 103 19.34 -4.33 9.72
CA THR A 103 17.93 -3.96 9.49
C THR A 103 17.81 -2.52 9.02
N ILE A 104 18.55 -1.59 9.63
CA ILE A 104 18.61 -0.19 9.18
C ILE A 104 19.13 -0.13 7.74
N SER A 105 20.28 -0.75 7.46
CA SER A 105 20.89 -0.75 6.12
C SER A 105 19.96 -1.34 5.05
N ARG A 106 19.14 -2.33 5.40
CA ARG A 106 18.13 -2.89 4.50
C ARG A 106 17.04 -1.88 4.16
N HIS A 107 16.52 -1.16 5.17
CA HIS A 107 15.49 -0.14 4.95
C HIS A 107 16.02 1.06 4.17
N GLU A 108 17.28 1.48 4.40
CA GLU A 108 17.91 2.53 3.60
C GLU A 108 17.92 2.16 2.11
N ARG A 109 18.27 0.91 1.76
CA ARG A 109 18.18 0.43 0.37
C ARG A 109 16.74 0.43 -0.14
N TYR A 110 15.81 -0.12 0.63
CA TYR A 110 14.40 -0.17 0.22
C TYR A 110 13.76 1.20 0.03
N PHE A 111 14.17 2.24 0.76
CA PHE A 111 13.71 3.59 0.50
C PHE A 111 14.19 4.10 -0.86
N ALA A 112 15.46 3.88 -1.21
CA ALA A 112 16.00 4.27 -2.50
C ALA A 112 15.32 3.48 -3.65
N ASP A 113 15.15 2.17 -3.48
CA ASP A 113 14.54 1.28 -4.47
C ASP A 113 13.06 1.64 -4.70
N LEU A 114 12.31 1.98 -3.64
CA LEU A 114 10.92 2.41 -3.74
C LEU A 114 10.80 3.68 -4.58
N ILE A 115 11.64 4.68 -4.30
CA ILE A 115 11.63 5.94 -5.04
C ILE A 115 12.06 5.71 -6.49
N GLN A 116 13.11 4.92 -6.73
CA GLN A 116 13.58 4.60 -8.08
C GLN A 116 12.48 3.91 -8.90
N SER A 117 11.84 2.88 -8.34
CA SER A 117 10.76 2.16 -9.01
C SER A 117 9.57 3.06 -9.35
N ALA A 118 9.27 4.01 -8.48
CA ALA A 118 8.24 5.01 -8.75
C ALA A 118 8.62 5.94 -9.91
N VAL A 119 9.85 6.46 -9.90
CA VAL A 119 10.36 7.34 -10.96
C VAL A 119 10.34 6.64 -12.33
N ASP A 120 10.67 5.36 -12.36
CA ASP A 120 10.66 4.55 -13.58
C ASP A 120 9.25 4.29 -14.12
N ASN A 121 8.23 4.34 -13.26
CA ASN A 121 6.85 4.00 -13.59
C ASN A 121 5.85 5.17 -13.49
N LEU A 122 6.30 6.42 -13.45
CA LEU A 122 5.47 7.61 -13.17
C LEU A 122 4.16 7.74 -13.98
N THR A 123 4.10 7.18 -15.20
CA THR A 123 2.91 7.24 -16.05
C THR A 123 1.76 6.36 -15.54
N ASP A 124 2.05 5.19 -14.98
CA ASP A 124 1.06 4.20 -14.48
C ASP A 124 1.45 3.70 -13.07
N MET A 125 2.04 4.59 -12.28
CA MET A 125 2.72 4.24 -11.03
C MET A 125 1.78 3.63 -10.00
N GLU A 126 0.55 4.15 -9.89
CA GLU A 126 -0.46 3.65 -8.95
C GLU A 126 -0.70 2.15 -9.17
N ARG A 127 -0.84 1.72 -10.43
CA ARG A 127 -1.05 0.32 -10.80
C ARG A 127 0.25 -0.49 -10.73
N ALA A 128 1.35 0.05 -11.23
CA ALA A 128 2.63 -0.66 -11.29
C ALA A 128 3.19 -0.99 -9.89
N LEU A 129 3.05 -0.07 -8.93
CA LEU A 129 3.58 -0.26 -7.57
C LEU A 129 2.61 -0.95 -6.62
N GLN A 130 1.32 -1.03 -6.94
CA GLN A 130 0.31 -1.54 -6.02
C GLN A 130 0.67 -2.90 -5.38
N PRO A 131 1.06 -3.94 -6.14
CA PRO A 131 1.36 -5.25 -5.53
C PRO A 131 2.52 -5.18 -4.54
N TRP A 132 3.52 -4.34 -4.85
CA TRP A 132 4.70 -4.20 -4.02
C TRP A 132 4.42 -3.37 -2.76
N LEU A 133 3.68 -2.26 -2.88
CA LEU A 133 3.26 -1.43 -1.75
C LEU A 133 2.36 -2.22 -0.79
N GLU A 134 1.48 -3.08 -1.30
CA GLU A 134 0.67 -3.97 -0.48
C GLU A 134 1.54 -5.00 0.26
N MET A 135 2.51 -5.61 -0.42
CA MET A 135 3.45 -6.56 0.20
C MET A 135 4.26 -5.88 1.31
N ILE A 136 4.84 -4.71 1.04
CA ILE A 136 5.60 -3.94 2.03
C ILE A 136 4.69 -3.58 3.20
N GLY A 137 3.52 -2.98 2.95
CA GLY A 137 2.61 -2.55 4.00
C GLY A 137 2.15 -3.71 4.90
N LYS A 138 1.78 -4.85 4.32
CA LYS A 138 1.47 -6.08 5.09
C LYS A 138 2.66 -6.58 5.91
N GLY A 139 3.88 -6.46 5.39
CA GLY A 139 5.10 -6.75 6.14
C GLY A 139 5.32 -5.85 7.35
N HIS A 140 4.67 -4.68 7.38
CA HIS A 140 4.68 -3.75 8.52
C HIS A 140 3.50 -3.98 9.49
N ALA A 141 2.62 -4.94 9.19
CA ALA A 141 1.58 -5.39 10.11
C ALA A 141 2.20 -5.99 11.39
N GLY A 142 1.50 -5.86 12.52
CA GLY A 142 2.00 -6.36 13.80
C GLY A 142 3.10 -5.53 14.47
N PHE A 143 3.75 -4.59 13.77
CA PHE A 143 4.58 -3.57 14.41
C PHE A 143 3.71 -2.43 14.95
N ALA A 144 4.16 -1.78 16.03
CA ALA A 144 3.47 -0.63 16.64
C ALA A 144 3.60 0.67 15.81
N ILE A 145 3.51 0.57 14.49
CA ILE A 145 3.52 1.67 13.53
C ILE A 145 2.16 2.36 13.57
N ARG A 146 2.16 3.67 13.37
CA ARG A 146 1.03 4.60 13.56
C ARG A 146 1.12 5.67 12.49
N ALA A 147 0.03 6.41 12.27
CA ALA A 147 -0.02 7.51 11.30
C ALA A 147 1.19 8.46 11.37
N LYS A 148 1.58 8.88 12.58
CA LYS A 148 2.74 9.77 12.80
C LYS A 148 4.08 9.24 12.28
N HIS A 149 4.26 7.92 12.22
CA HIS A 149 5.49 7.31 11.71
C HIS A 149 5.52 7.41 10.18
N TRP A 150 4.38 7.24 9.52
CA TRP A 150 4.23 7.45 8.08
C TRP A 150 4.35 8.94 7.71
N ASP A 151 3.83 9.85 8.53
CA ASP A 151 4.07 11.31 8.37
C ASP A 151 5.56 11.65 8.44
N ALA A 152 6.26 11.10 9.43
CA ALA A 152 7.71 11.30 9.56
C ALA A 152 8.47 10.76 8.34
N PHE A 153 8.07 9.63 7.78
CA PHE A 153 8.64 9.07 6.56
C PHE A 153 8.41 9.99 5.35
N GLY A 154 7.17 10.40 5.09
CA GLY A 154 6.83 11.27 3.95
C GLY A 154 7.58 12.61 4.00
N GLU A 155 7.63 13.25 5.16
CA GLU A 155 8.36 14.51 5.34
C GLU A 155 9.87 14.33 5.24
N ALA A 156 10.43 13.25 5.79
CA ALA A 156 11.85 12.94 5.66
C ALA A 156 12.25 12.73 4.19
N LEU A 157 11.40 12.07 3.39
CA LEU A 157 11.60 11.88 1.96
C LEU A 157 11.64 13.22 1.23
N VAL A 158 10.61 14.06 1.37
CA VAL A 158 10.55 15.36 0.69
C VAL A 158 11.72 16.23 1.10
N SER A 159 12.02 16.28 2.40
CA SER A 159 13.15 17.03 2.92
C SER A 159 14.45 16.55 2.29
N ALA A 160 14.74 15.24 2.33
CA ALA A 160 16.00 14.68 1.83
C ALA A 160 16.24 14.94 0.33
N ILE A 161 15.17 14.96 -0.46
CA ILE A 161 15.27 15.26 -1.89
C ILE A 161 15.38 16.76 -2.15
N SER A 162 14.75 17.60 -1.33
CA SER A 162 14.74 19.05 -1.49
C SER A 162 16.14 19.67 -1.45
N ASP A 163 17.08 19.07 -0.71
CA ASP A 163 18.50 19.44 -0.73
C ASP A 163 19.13 19.44 -2.13
N TRP A 164 18.59 18.64 -3.05
CA TRP A 164 19.09 18.48 -4.42
C TRP A 164 18.26 19.26 -5.44
N ILE A 165 17.19 19.91 -4.99
CA ILE A 165 16.38 20.82 -5.80
C ILE A 165 16.99 22.21 -5.70
N GLY A 166 17.87 22.54 -6.64
CA GLY A 166 18.48 23.86 -6.72
C GLY A 166 17.44 25.00 -6.73
N PRO A 167 17.85 26.22 -6.30
CA PRO A 167 16.96 27.38 -6.32
C PRO A 167 16.53 27.71 -7.75
N GLY A 168 15.31 28.22 -7.92
CA GLY A 168 14.83 28.65 -9.22
C GLY A 168 13.30 28.73 -9.31
N LYS A 169 12.82 29.20 -10.47
CA LYS A 169 11.38 29.40 -10.74
C LYS A 169 10.54 28.13 -10.53
N LEU A 170 11.12 26.96 -10.77
CA LEU A 170 10.44 25.65 -10.68
C LEU A 170 10.63 24.96 -9.32
N HIS A 171 11.35 25.57 -8.36
CA HIS A 171 11.63 24.94 -7.07
C HIS A 171 10.33 24.54 -6.34
N ARG A 172 9.38 25.48 -6.21
CA ARG A 172 8.09 25.25 -5.54
C ARG A 172 7.29 24.12 -6.17
N GLU A 173 7.18 24.10 -7.50
CA GLU A 173 6.43 23.05 -8.21
C GLU A 173 7.13 21.69 -8.14
N THR A 174 8.46 21.67 -8.13
CA THR A 174 9.22 20.43 -7.96
C THR A 174 9.00 19.85 -6.57
N VAL A 175 9.09 20.67 -5.52
CA VAL A 175 8.82 20.23 -4.14
C VAL A 175 7.37 19.76 -4.00
N LYS A 176 6.40 20.46 -4.59
CA LYS A 176 4.99 20.05 -4.59
C LYS A 176 4.78 18.68 -5.26
N ALA A 177 5.45 18.41 -6.38
CA ALA A 177 5.39 17.10 -7.03
C ALA A 177 5.93 15.99 -6.12
N TRP A 178 7.06 16.22 -5.44
CA TRP A 178 7.60 15.28 -4.45
C TRP A 178 6.69 15.09 -3.23
N MET A 179 6.01 16.15 -2.77
CA MET A 179 5.03 16.04 -1.69
C MET A 179 3.86 15.13 -2.07
N ILE A 180 3.32 15.25 -3.29
CA ILE A 180 2.26 14.38 -3.80
C ILE A 180 2.75 12.92 -3.82
N LEU A 181 3.94 12.67 -4.35
CA LEU A 181 4.52 11.32 -4.42
C LEU A 181 4.77 10.73 -3.02
N SER A 182 5.34 11.50 -2.09
CA SER A 182 5.59 11.06 -0.72
C SER A 182 4.30 10.76 0.05
N SER A 183 3.25 11.55 -0.18
CA SER A 183 1.93 11.36 0.41
C SER A 183 1.30 10.08 -0.10
N PHE A 184 1.42 9.82 -1.41
CA PHE A 184 0.99 8.57 -2.01
C PHE A 184 1.64 7.35 -1.34
N PHE A 185 2.96 7.34 -1.16
CA PHE A 185 3.62 6.24 -0.46
C PHE A 185 3.12 6.07 0.98
N SER A 186 3.07 7.18 1.73
CA SER A 186 2.67 7.16 3.15
C SER A 186 1.25 6.64 3.32
N ASP A 187 0.33 7.03 2.42
CA ASP A 187 -1.06 6.61 2.44
C ASP A 187 -1.21 5.13 2.04
N GLN A 188 -0.54 4.68 0.97
CA GLN A 188 -0.64 3.29 0.51
C GLN A 188 -0.03 2.31 1.51
N LEU A 189 1.18 2.60 2.01
CA LEU A 189 1.84 1.77 3.02
C LEU A 189 1.06 1.76 4.34
N GLY A 190 0.60 2.94 4.77
CA GLY A 190 -0.22 3.10 5.97
C GLY A 190 -1.53 2.31 5.88
N ALA A 191 -2.26 2.40 4.77
CA ALA A 191 -3.48 1.66 4.55
C ALA A 191 -3.24 0.15 4.49
N ALA A 192 -2.20 -0.29 3.77
CA ALA A 192 -1.85 -1.70 3.66
C ALA A 192 -1.43 -2.32 5.00
N SER A 193 -0.73 -1.57 5.86
CA SER A 193 -0.33 -2.04 7.20
C SER A 193 -1.49 -2.25 8.16
N GLN A 194 -2.58 -1.47 8.01
CA GLN A 194 -3.77 -1.57 8.86
C GLN A 194 -4.71 -2.70 8.42
N LYS A 195 -4.87 -2.90 7.10
CA LYS A 195 -5.76 -3.95 6.55
C LYS A 195 -5.45 -5.36 7.06
N SER A 196 -4.19 -5.63 7.40
CA SER A 196 -3.70 -6.90 7.93
C SER A 196 -3.90 -7.07 9.44
N ASN A 197 -4.20 -6.00 10.18
CA ASN A 197 -4.39 -6.06 11.64
C ASN A 197 -5.84 -6.39 12.07
N GLY A 198 -6.74 -6.74 11.14
CA GLY A 198 -8.08 -7.27 11.45
C GLY A 198 -9.13 -6.26 11.93
N ASP A 199 -8.75 -5.05 12.34
CA ASP A 199 -9.68 -4.09 12.93
C ASP A 199 -10.21 -3.06 11.92
N ALA A 200 -11.43 -3.29 11.45
CA ALA A 200 -12.26 -2.32 10.75
C ALA A 200 -12.86 -1.27 11.71
N VAL A 201 -12.03 -0.60 12.53
CA VAL A 201 -12.49 0.43 13.44
C VAL A 201 -11.89 1.79 13.05
N ASN A 202 -12.69 2.57 12.32
CA ASN A 202 -12.62 4.03 12.18
C ASN A 202 -11.33 4.65 11.62
N ALA A 203 -10.82 4.16 10.49
CA ALA A 203 -9.84 4.91 9.71
C ALA A 203 -10.53 5.93 8.78
N ILE A 204 -11.06 7.03 9.32
CA ILE A 204 -11.14 8.28 8.53
C ILE A 204 -9.71 8.86 8.52
N CYS A 205 -8.81 8.16 7.83
CA CYS A 205 -7.59 8.79 7.35
C CYS A 205 -8.01 9.45 6.04
N THR A 206 -8.41 10.72 6.09
CA THR A 206 -8.62 11.49 4.86
C THR A 206 -7.33 11.36 4.06
N PRO A 207 -7.34 10.73 2.87
CA PRO A 207 -6.10 10.48 2.14
C PRO A 207 -5.39 11.82 1.93
N ARG A 208 -4.11 11.92 2.32
CA ARG A 208 -3.35 13.18 2.37
C ARG A 208 -3.27 13.85 1.00
N ILE A 209 -3.35 13.07 -0.08
CA ILE A 209 -3.50 13.56 -1.46
C ILE A 209 -4.71 14.50 -1.60
N GLN A 210 -5.84 14.21 -0.94
CA GLN A 210 -7.02 15.08 -0.98
C GLN A 210 -6.77 16.40 -0.27
N LEU A 211 -6.01 16.41 0.84
CA LEU A 211 -5.68 17.65 1.55
C LEU A 211 -4.76 18.57 0.74
N LEU A 212 -3.76 18.00 0.05
CA LEU A 212 -2.86 18.76 -0.83
C LEU A 212 -3.59 19.32 -2.07
N THR A 213 -4.61 18.62 -2.57
CA THR A 213 -5.42 19.07 -3.71
C THR A 213 -6.30 20.26 -3.34
N LEU A 214 -6.87 20.27 -2.13
CA LEU A 214 -7.74 21.35 -1.64
C LEU A 214 -7.01 22.66 -1.39
N VAL A 215 -5.73 22.62 -1.01
CA VAL A 215 -4.89 23.83 -0.82
C VAL A 215 -4.51 24.49 -2.15
N SER A 216 -4.68 23.79 -3.29
CA SER A 216 -4.38 24.33 -4.62
C SER A 216 -5.54 25.14 -5.23
N THR A 217 -6.72 25.14 -4.61
CA THR A 217 -7.88 25.92 -5.02
C THR A 217 -8.12 27.09 -4.05
N GLY A 218 -7.16 28.01 -3.97
CA GLY A 218 -7.38 29.33 -3.37
C GLY A 218 -7.95 30.29 -4.41
N PRO A 219 -8.84 31.24 -4.03
CA PRO A 219 -9.46 32.14 -4.99
C PRO A 219 -8.40 33.05 -5.62
N SER A 220 -8.39 33.09 -6.95
CA SER A 220 -7.71 34.14 -7.71
C SER A 220 -8.26 35.49 -7.23
N GLN A 221 -7.45 36.25 -6.50
CA GLN A 221 -7.72 37.65 -6.21
C GLN A 221 -7.61 38.41 -7.53
N ASN A 222 -8.72 39.06 -7.90
CA ASN A 222 -8.88 39.95 -9.04
C ASN A 222 -8.20 41.29 -8.75
#